data_AF-A0A527GHS6-F1
#
_entry.id   AF-A0A527GHS6-F1
#
_cell.length_a   1.000
_cell.length_b   1.000
_cell.length_c   1.000
_cell.angle_alpha   90.00
_cell.angle_beta   90.00
_cell.angle_gamma   90.00
#
_symmetry.space_group_name_H-M   'P 1'
#
loop_
_entity.id
_entity.type
_entity.pdbx_description
1 polymer ?
#
loop_
_entity_poly.entity_id
_entity_poly.type
_entity_poly.pdbx_seq_one_letter_code
_entity_poly.pdbx_strand_id
1 'polypeptide(L)'
;ASPFYSLPSFLVRAGNPKHIKDWNDLVRDDVQVIFPNPKTSGNARYTYLAATAYAKEAFKGDEAKVKEFITKLFNNVPIFDTGG
;
A
#
# COMPACT_ATOMS: atom_id res chain seq x y z
N ALA A 1 3.81 21.45 -16.43
CA ALA A 1 4.34 20.06 -16.41
C ALA A 1 5.24 19.90 -15.19
N SER A 2 5.26 18.73 -14.55
CA SER A 2 6.19 18.46 -13.43
C SER A 2 7.60 18.20 -13.98
N PRO A 3 8.67 18.73 -13.36
CA PRO A 3 10.04 18.51 -13.82
C PRO A 3 10.54 17.07 -13.61
N PHE A 4 9.92 16.32 -12.69
CA PHE A 4 10.19 14.91 -12.44
C PHE A 4 8.96 14.21 -11.84
N TYR A 5 8.95 12.88 -11.91
CA TYR A 5 7.96 12.00 -11.31
C TYR A 5 8.60 10.67 -10.92
N SER A 6 7.91 9.91 -10.07
CA SER A 6 8.32 8.56 -9.65
C SER A 6 7.07 7.69 -9.47
N LEU A 7 7.28 6.42 -9.19
CA LEU A 7 6.23 5.44 -8.90
C LEU A 7 6.45 4.84 -7.50
N PRO A 8 5.38 4.53 -6.76
CA PRO A 8 5.51 3.74 -5.54
C PRO A 8 6.08 2.36 -5.87
N SER A 9 6.87 1.80 -4.95
CA SER A 9 7.51 0.50 -5.11
C SER A 9 7.61 -0.20 -3.76
N PHE A 10 7.66 -1.53 -3.77
CA PHE A 10 7.86 -2.31 -2.55
C PHE A 10 9.35 -2.53 -2.32
N LEU A 11 9.82 -2.13 -1.14
CA LEU A 11 11.12 -2.54 -0.63
C LEU A 11 10.93 -3.69 0.35
N VAL A 12 11.62 -4.79 0.11
CA VAL A 12 11.56 -6.00 0.95
C VAL A 12 12.93 -6.37 1.47
N ARG A 13 12.99 -7.18 2.53
CA ARG A 13 14.25 -7.75 3.03
C ARG A 13 14.88 -8.65 1.96
N ALA A 14 16.22 -8.74 1.99
CA ALA A 14 17.00 -9.57 1.07
C ALA A 14 16.46 -11.02 1.00
N GLY A 15 16.41 -11.57 -0.21
CA GLY A 15 15.83 -12.90 -0.48
C GLY A 15 14.31 -12.96 -0.53
N ASN A 16 13.59 -11.87 -0.20
CA ASN A 16 12.14 -11.80 -0.18
C ASN A 16 11.47 -12.98 0.56
N PRO A 17 11.71 -13.13 1.88
CA PRO A 17 11.32 -14.32 2.64
C PRO A 17 9.80 -14.54 2.71
N LYS A 18 9.00 -13.49 2.47
CA LYS A 18 7.53 -13.59 2.42
C LYS A 18 6.98 -13.70 1.01
N HIS A 19 7.86 -13.75 0.00
CA HIS A 19 7.51 -13.87 -1.42
C HIS A 19 6.54 -12.77 -1.91
N ILE A 20 6.71 -11.53 -1.41
CA ILE A 20 5.90 -10.37 -1.80
C ILE A 20 6.19 -10.03 -3.26
N LYS A 21 5.15 -10.01 -4.08
CA LYS A 21 5.24 -9.67 -5.51
C LYS A 21 4.20 -8.64 -5.91
N ASP A 22 3.07 -8.59 -5.20
CA ASP A 22 1.96 -7.71 -5.56
C ASP A 22 1.21 -7.20 -4.31
N TRP A 23 0.28 -6.27 -4.51
CA TRP A 23 -0.53 -5.64 -3.47
C TRP A 23 -1.34 -6.63 -2.63
N ASN A 24 -1.85 -7.71 -3.24
CA ASN A 24 -2.57 -8.78 -2.52
C ASN A 24 -1.69 -9.49 -1.48
N ASP A 25 -0.37 -9.51 -1.65
CA ASP A 25 0.52 -10.11 -0.65
C ASP A 25 0.60 -9.25 0.62
N LEU A 26 0.39 -7.93 0.50
CA LEU A 26 0.49 -7.00 1.62
C LEU A 26 -0.64 -7.15 2.64
N VAL A 27 -1.76 -7.77 2.25
CA VAL A 27 -2.93 -8.00 3.11
C VAL A 27 -2.96 -9.42 3.70
N ARG A 28 -1.88 -10.19 3.55
CA ARG A 28 -1.72 -11.49 4.22
C ARG A 28 -1.52 -11.30 5.72
N ASP A 29 -2.00 -12.25 6.51
CA ASP A 29 -2.01 -12.13 7.98
C ASP A 29 -0.59 -12.24 8.58
N ASP A 30 0.35 -12.84 7.85
CA ASP A 30 1.75 -12.94 8.26
C ASP A 30 2.60 -11.72 7.85
N VAL A 31 2.03 -10.72 7.18
CA VAL A 31 2.74 -9.55 6.62
C VAL A 31 2.47 -8.29 7.46
N GLN A 32 3.53 -7.54 7.75
CA GLN A 32 3.45 -6.21 8.34
C GLN A 32 4.03 -5.20 7.37
N VAL A 33 3.29 -4.11 7.14
CA VAL A 33 3.62 -3.07 6.17
C VAL A 33 4.08 -1.81 6.90
N ILE A 34 5.25 -1.30 6.56
CA ILE A 34 5.67 0.03 7.05
C ILE A 34 5.07 1.07 6.10
N PHE A 35 4.17 1.90 6.62
CA PHE A 35 3.41 2.85 5.84
C PHE A 35 3.44 4.24 6.50
N PRO A 36 3.93 5.30 5.81
CA PRO A 36 3.98 6.64 6.38
C PRO A 36 2.58 7.24 6.56
N ASN A 37 2.41 8.15 7.51
CA ASN A 37 1.08 8.70 7.82
C ASN A 37 0.48 9.52 6.64
N PRO A 38 -0.68 9.12 6.05
CA PRO A 38 -1.32 9.86 4.96
C PRO A 38 -1.78 11.27 5.32
N LYS A 39 -1.96 11.56 6.62
CA LYS A 39 -2.37 12.89 7.08
C LYS A 39 -1.25 13.92 6.98
N THR A 40 0.00 13.48 7.00
CA THR A 40 1.18 14.38 7.04
C THR A 40 2.10 14.21 5.84
N SER A 41 2.15 13.03 5.20
CA SER A 41 3.05 12.76 4.08
C SER A 41 2.34 12.74 2.71
N GLY A 42 2.95 13.39 1.72
CA GLY A 42 2.51 13.31 0.32
C GLY A 42 2.69 11.92 -0.28
N ASN A 43 3.84 11.28 -0.03
CA ASN A 43 4.16 9.94 -0.53
C ASN A 43 3.19 8.89 0.02
N ALA A 44 2.77 9.03 1.29
CA ALA A 44 1.73 8.20 1.87
C ALA A 44 0.39 8.31 1.11
N ARG A 45 -0.02 9.52 0.73
CA ARG A 45 -1.25 9.74 -0.05
C ARG A 45 -1.16 9.12 -1.44
N TYR A 46 -0.03 9.27 -2.13
CA TYR A 46 0.17 8.62 -3.42
C TYR A 46 0.17 7.08 -3.31
N THR A 47 0.77 6.53 -2.25
CA THR A 47 0.77 5.08 -2.01
C THR A 47 -0.64 4.56 -1.70
N TYR A 48 -1.43 5.30 -0.93
CA TYR A 48 -2.84 4.98 -0.69
C TYR A 48 -3.65 4.97 -2.00
N LEU A 49 -3.44 5.97 -2.86
CA LEU A 49 -4.12 6.04 -4.16
C LEU A 49 -3.71 4.88 -5.07
N ALA A 50 -2.44 4.47 -5.07
CA ALA A 50 -1.97 3.32 -5.84
C ALA A 50 -2.62 2.01 -5.36
N ALA A 51 -2.67 1.78 -4.04
CA ALA A 51 -3.37 0.63 -3.46
C ALA A 51 -4.86 0.62 -3.81
N THR A 52 -5.50 1.80 -3.78
CA THR A 52 -6.92 1.95 -4.10
C THR A 52 -7.20 1.68 -5.58
N ALA A 53 -6.33 2.19 -6.47
CA ALA A 53 -6.44 1.95 -7.90
C ALA A 53 -6.28 0.46 -8.23
N TYR A 54 -5.28 -0.20 -7.63
CA TYR A 54 -5.11 -1.65 -7.73
C TYR A 54 -6.38 -2.41 -7.31
N ALA A 55 -6.92 -2.09 -6.13
CA ALA A 55 -8.12 -2.77 -5.63
C ALA A 55 -9.33 -2.55 -6.55
N LYS A 56 -9.52 -1.33 -7.08
CA LYS A 56 -10.61 -1.07 -8.03
C LYS A 56 -10.48 -1.92 -9.29
N GLU A 57 -9.27 -2.10 -9.81
CA GLU A 57 -9.02 -2.97 -10.96
C GLU A 57 -9.26 -4.44 -10.62
N ALA A 58 -8.64 -4.93 -9.54
CA ALA A 58 -8.73 -6.32 -9.08
C ALA A 58 -10.17 -6.75 -8.77
N PHE A 59 -10.99 -5.84 -8.24
CA PHE A 59 -12.38 -6.09 -7.86
C PHE A 59 -13.40 -5.51 -8.85
N LYS A 60 -12.98 -5.12 -10.06
CA LYS A 60 -13.87 -4.63 -11.13
C LYS A 60 -14.79 -3.48 -10.69
N GLY A 61 -14.29 -2.59 -9.83
CA GLY A 61 -15.02 -1.44 -9.32
C GLY A 61 -16.00 -1.73 -8.17
N ASP A 62 -15.99 -2.93 -7.58
CA ASP A 62 -16.77 -3.23 -6.38
C ASP A 62 -16.23 -2.44 -5.17
N GLU A 63 -16.87 -1.30 -4.89
CA GLU A 63 -16.45 -0.37 -3.84
C GLU A 63 -16.42 -1.01 -2.43
N ALA A 64 -17.26 -2.02 -2.17
CA ALA A 64 -17.26 -2.71 -0.87
C ALA A 64 -15.96 -3.51 -0.69
N LYS A 65 -15.56 -4.26 -1.73
CA LYS A 65 -14.30 -5.03 -1.72
C LYS A 65 -13.07 -4.13 -1.72
N VAL A 66 -13.13 -3.00 -2.43
CA VAL A 66 -12.06 -1.98 -2.40
C VAL A 66 -11.86 -1.47 -0.98
N LYS A 67 -12.96 -1.09 -0.30
CA LYS A 67 -12.90 -0.63 1.09
C LYS A 67 -12.38 -1.71 2.03
N GLU A 68 -12.81 -2.95 1.87
CA GLU A 68 -12.32 -4.09 2.66
C GLU A 68 -10.81 -4.29 2.48
N PHE A 69 -10.33 -4.31 1.24
CA PHE A 69 -8.91 -4.45 0.92
C PHE A 69 -8.06 -3.35 1.56
N ILE A 70 -8.47 -2.09 1.40
CA ILE A 70 -7.77 -0.95 2.00
C ILE A 70 -7.79 -1.03 3.52
N THR A 71 -8.92 -1.43 4.11
CA THR A 71 -9.01 -1.64 5.57
C THR A 71 -8.02 -2.72 6.03
N LYS A 72 -7.96 -3.85 5.33
CA LYS A 72 -7.04 -4.95 5.66
C LYS A 72 -5.57 -4.53 5.51
N LEU A 73 -5.25 -3.78 4.45
CA LEU A 73 -3.91 -3.22 4.26
C LEU A 73 -3.49 -2.34 5.42
N PHE A 74 -4.35 -1.42 5.86
CA PHE A 74 -4.06 -0.52 6.98
C PHE A 74 -4.01 -1.24 8.33
N ASN A 75 -4.78 -2.33 8.52
CA ASN A 75 -4.67 -3.17 9.71
C ASN A 75 -3.33 -3.91 9.79
N ASN A 76 -2.68 -4.16 8.65
CA ASN A 76 -1.32 -4.70 8.60
C ASN A 76 -0.22 -3.66 8.82
N VAL A 77 -0.58 -2.39 9.07
CA VAL A 77 0.39 -1.33 9.42
C VAL A 77 0.53 -1.27 10.94
N PRO A 78 1.63 -1.75 11.53
CA PRO A 78 1.78 -1.79 12.99
C PRO A 78 2.03 -0.39 13.58
N ILE A 79 2.59 0.53 12.79
CA ILE A 79 2.85 1.91 13.18
C ILE A 79 2.79 2.82 11.95
N PHE A 80 2.14 3.97 12.09
CA PHE A 80 2.26 5.05 11.11
C PHE A 80 3.46 5.91 11.50
N ASP A 81 4.57 5.71 10.82
CA ASP A 81 5.75 6.54 11.02
C ASP A 81 5.44 8.00 10.63
N THR A 82 6.04 8.94 11.37
CA THR A 82 5.99 10.37 11.04
C THR A 82 6.98 10.73 9.94
N GLY A 83 7.90 9.82 9.59
CA GLY A 83 8.89 10.01 8.54
C GLY A 83 8.32 9.95 7.12
N GLY A 84 8.59 11.00 6.33
CA GLY A 84 8.27 11.09 4.89
C GLY A 84 8.29 12.52 4.40
#